data_AF-A0AAP0WLK1-F1
#
_entry.id   AF-A0AAP0WLK1-F1
#
_cell.length_a   1.000
_cell.length_b   1.000
_cell.length_c   1.000
_cell.angle_alpha   90.00
_cell.angle_beta   90.00
_cell.angle_gamma   90.00
#
_symmetry.space_group_name_H-M   'P 1'
#
loop_
_entity.id
_entity.type
_entity.pdbx_description
1 polymer ?
#
loop_
_entity_poly.entity_id
_entity_poly.type
_entity_poly.pdbx_seq_one_letter_code
_entity_poly.pdbx_strand_id
1 'polypeptide(L)'
;MFLTGIEEILLVESIAPDPTVDDIIRYEKLILCYYAVIFYCNASWLMTKRTKKAGIVGKYGTRYGASLRKQIKKMEVSQHSKYFCEFCGKYAVKRKAVGIWGCKDCGKVKAGGAYTLNTASAVTVRSTIRRLREQTES
;
A
#
# COMPACT_ATOMS: atom_id res chain seq x y z
N MET A 1 15.80 0.96 2.21
CA MET A 1 16.99 1.73 2.62
C MET A 1 16.99 1.83 4.13
N PHE A 2 17.34 0.74 4.81
CA PHE A 2 17.73 0.68 6.22
C PHE A 2 18.57 -0.60 6.35
N LEU A 3 19.75 -0.53 5.73
CA LEU A 3 20.83 -1.51 5.82
C LEU A 3 22.10 -0.69 6.08
N THR A 4 22.21 -0.12 7.28
CA THR A 4 23.41 0.59 7.75
C THR A 4 23.44 0.60 9.28
N GLY A 5 23.39 -0.56 9.92
CA GLY A 5 23.39 -0.61 11.39
C GLY A 5 23.82 -1.94 12.00
N ILE A 6 24.55 -2.78 11.25
CA ILE A 6 25.01 -4.10 11.72
C ILE A 6 26.55 -4.17 11.77
N GLU A 7 27.28 -3.21 11.19
CA GLU A 7 28.76 -3.29 11.12
C GLU A 7 29.51 -2.65 12.31
N GLU A 8 28.83 -1.98 13.24
CA GLU A 8 29.51 -1.21 14.30
C GLU A 8 29.66 -1.91 15.67
N ILE A 9 29.41 -3.23 15.75
CA ILE A 9 29.62 -4.03 16.98
C ILE A 9 30.75 -5.05 16.75
N LEU A 10 31.91 -4.60 16.26
CA LEU A 10 33.09 -5.47 16.12
C LEU A 10 34.40 -4.85 16.65
N LEU A 11 34.36 -3.74 17.41
CA LEU A 11 35.58 -3.07 17.89
C LEU A 11 35.56 -2.70 19.37
N VAL A 12 35.12 -3.61 20.24
CA VAL A 12 35.54 -3.59 21.66
C VAL A 12 35.75 -5.02 22.15
N GLU A 13 36.96 -5.56 21.93
CA GLU A 13 37.67 -6.39 22.92
C GLU A 13 39.11 -6.63 22.41
N SER A 14 39.96 -5.65 22.69
CA SER A 14 41.42 -5.82 22.62
C SER A 14 41.86 -6.64 23.83
N ILE A 15 42.61 -7.72 23.59
CA ILE A 15 43.63 -8.31 24.49
C ILE A 15 43.09 -9.01 25.76
N ALA A 16 42.99 -10.35 25.69
CA ALA A 16 43.06 -11.25 26.85
C ALA A 16 43.78 -12.56 26.45
N PRO A 17 44.54 -13.22 27.36
CA PRO A 17 45.44 -14.34 27.06
C PRO A 17 44.70 -15.68 26.95
N ASP A 18 45.29 -16.63 26.22
CA ASP A 18 44.96 -18.04 25.97
C ASP A 18 43.75 -18.65 26.73
N PRO A 19 42.68 -19.13 26.05
CA PRO A 19 41.52 -19.71 26.71
C PRO A 19 41.67 -21.23 26.97
N THR A 20 41.18 -21.70 28.12
CA THR A 20 41.01 -23.14 28.43
C THR A 20 39.72 -23.69 27.81
N VAL A 21 39.67 -25.01 27.55
CA VAL A 21 38.64 -25.70 26.72
C VAL A 21 37.19 -25.52 27.21
N ASP A 22 36.98 -25.17 28.49
CA ASP A 22 35.66 -24.97 29.09
C ASP A 22 34.96 -23.65 28.67
N ASP A 23 35.71 -22.64 28.20
CA ASP A 23 35.14 -21.34 27.77
C ASP A 23 34.56 -21.39 26.34
N ILE A 24 35.05 -22.31 25.50
CA ILE A 24 34.59 -22.51 24.12
C ILE A 24 33.14 -23.06 24.08
N ILE A 25 32.78 -23.98 24.99
CA ILE A 25 31.44 -24.57 25.07
C ILE A 25 30.38 -23.54 25.52
N ARG A 26 30.78 -22.53 26.30
CA ARG A 26 29.88 -21.48 26.80
C ARG A 26 29.56 -20.46 25.70
N TYR A 27 30.55 -20.13 24.87
CA TYR A 27 30.39 -19.22 23.74
C TYR A 27 29.48 -19.80 22.64
N GLU A 28 29.58 -21.11 22.36
CA GLU A 28 28.72 -21.79 21.37
C GLU A 28 27.23 -21.82 21.80
N LYS A 29 26.97 -22.00 23.11
CA LYS A 29 25.61 -21.92 23.68
C LYS A 29 25.04 -20.50 23.63
N LEU A 30 25.86 -19.47 23.85
CA LEU A 30 25.45 -18.06 23.74
C LEU A 30 25.15 -17.67 22.29
N ILE A 31 25.96 -18.14 21.33
CA ILE A 31 25.74 -17.94 19.89
C ILE A 31 24.43 -18.61 19.45
N LEU A 32 24.18 -19.87 19.82
CA LEU A 32 22.92 -20.56 19.49
C LEU A 32 21.70 -19.89 20.13
N CYS A 33 21.84 -19.36 21.36
CA CYS A 33 20.78 -18.60 22.02
C CYS A 33 20.49 -17.27 21.29
N TYR A 34 21.53 -16.57 20.83
CA TYR A 34 21.40 -15.34 20.06
C TYR A 34 20.73 -15.57 18.69
N TYR A 35 21.14 -16.60 17.95
CA TYR A 35 20.50 -16.98 16.68
C TYR A 35 19.06 -17.48 16.88
N ALA A 36 18.77 -18.18 17.97
CA ALA A 36 17.39 -18.58 18.32
C ALA A 36 16.51 -17.36 18.61
N VAL A 37 16.98 -16.38 19.39
CA VAL A 37 16.22 -15.14 19.67
C VAL A 37 15.99 -14.31 18.40
N ILE A 38 16.98 -14.21 17.50
CA ILE A 38 16.82 -13.57 16.19
C ILE A 38 15.79 -14.32 15.32
N PHE A 39 15.80 -15.65 15.32
CA PHE A 39 14.86 -16.47 14.55
C PHE A 39 13.41 -16.35 15.09
N TYR A 40 13.21 -16.35 16.41
CA TYR A 40 11.88 -16.20 17.01
C TYR A 40 11.34 -14.76 16.93
N CYS A 41 12.20 -13.72 16.88
CA CYS A 41 11.76 -12.33 16.81
C CYS A 41 11.21 -11.93 15.41
N ASN A 42 11.60 -12.64 14.35
CA ASN A 42 11.12 -12.38 12.98
C ASN A 42 9.72 -12.98 12.66
N ALA A 43 9.11 -13.73 13.58
CA ALA A 43 7.84 -14.42 13.33
C ALA A 43 6.57 -13.59 13.61
N SER A 44 6.68 -12.34 14.07
CA SER A 44 5.55 -11.57 14.63
C SER A 44 4.87 -10.55 13.70
N TRP A 45 5.06 -10.61 12.36
CA TRP A 45 4.49 -9.58 11.46
C TRP A 45 3.68 -10.08 10.26
N LEU A 46 3.13 -11.31 10.30
CA LEU A 46 2.15 -11.74 9.30
C LEU A 46 0.74 -11.27 9.69
N MET A 47 0.35 -10.06 9.28
CA MET A 47 -1.05 -9.67 9.21
C MET A 47 -1.83 -10.69 8.38
N THR A 48 -2.54 -11.60 9.05
CA THR A 48 -3.32 -12.64 8.38
C THR A 48 -4.48 -12.00 7.62
N LYS A 49 -4.53 -12.25 6.31
CA LYS A 49 -5.59 -11.75 5.43
C LYS A 49 -6.95 -12.29 5.89
N ARG A 50 -7.77 -11.42 6.49
CA ARG A 50 -9.08 -11.77 7.07
C ARG A 50 -10.05 -12.46 6.10
N THR A 51 -9.99 -12.15 4.80
CA THR A 51 -10.92 -12.74 3.81
C THR A 51 -10.22 -13.15 2.52
N LYS A 52 -10.55 -14.35 2.02
CA LYS A 52 -10.00 -14.86 0.75
C LYS A 52 -10.65 -14.16 -0.47
N LYS A 53 -11.99 -14.12 -0.52
CA LYS A 53 -12.77 -13.66 -1.69
C LYS A 53 -13.58 -12.38 -1.47
N ALA A 54 -14.08 -12.17 -0.25
CA ALA A 54 -15.04 -11.09 0.04
C ALA A 54 -14.39 -9.68 -0.05
N GLY A 55 -13.32 -9.39 0.69
CA GLY A 55 -12.78 -8.03 0.76
C GLY A 55 -13.77 -7.05 1.42
N ILE A 56 -13.90 -5.84 0.87
CA ILE A 56 -14.75 -4.75 1.42
C ILE A 56 -16.23 -5.13 1.57
N VAL A 57 -16.74 -6.02 0.70
CA VAL A 57 -18.14 -6.50 0.74
C VAL A 57 -18.41 -7.53 1.85
N GLY A 58 -17.44 -7.81 2.72
CA GLY A 58 -17.64 -8.64 3.91
C GLY A 58 -18.71 -8.09 4.87
N LYS A 59 -18.95 -6.77 4.86
CA LYS A 59 -20.01 -6.11 5.66
C LYS A 59 -21.42 -6.62 5.38
N TYR A 60 -21.66 -7.15 4.19
CA TYR A 60 -22.99 -7.62 3.78
C TYR A 60 -23.29 -9.06 4.25
N GLY A 61 -22.29 -9.79 4.74
CA GLY A 61 -22.45 -11.20 5.14
C GLY A 61 -23.03 -12.07 4.02
N THR A 62 -24.00 -12.91 4.37
CA THR A 62 -24.61 -13.90 3.46
C THR A 62 -25.73 -13.34 2.56
N ARG A 63 -26.29 -12.15 2.84
CA ARG A 63 -27.67 -11.76 2.47
C ARG A 63 -28.02 -11.48 1.00
N TYR A 64 -27.10 -11.09 0.11
CA TYR A 64 -27.47 -10.62 -1.25
C TYR A 64 -27.01 -11.52 -2.39
N GLY A 65 -26.50 -12.72 -2.07
CA GLY A 65 -25.94 -13.62 -3.09
C GLY A 65 -24.57 -13.18 -3.64
N ALA A 66 -23.91 -14.08 -4.38
CA ALA A 66 -22.53 -13.87 -4.80
C ALA A 66 -22.37 -12.90 -5.98
N SER A 67 -23.34 -12.86 -6.91
CA SER A 67 -23.27 -12.02 -8.13
C SER A 67 -23.29 -10.53 -7.79
N LEU A 68 -24.30 -10.09 -7.01
CA LEU A 68 -24.44 -8.71 -6.57
C LEU A 68 -23.23 -8.24 -5.75
N ARG A 69 -22.73 -9.09 -4.85
CA ARG A 69 -21.51 -8.79 -4.07
C ARG A 69 -20.28 -8.59 -4.94
N LYS A 70 -20.13 -9.33 -6.06
CA LYS A 70 -19.01 -9.14 -6.98
C LYS A 70 -19.11 -7.81 -7.73
N GLN A 71 -20.30 -7.40 -8.15
CA GLN A 71 -20.52 -6.12 -8.83
C GLN A 71 -20.28 -4.94 -7.89
N ILE A 72 -20.89 -4.95 -6.71
CA ILE A 72 -20.71 -3.91 -5.69
C ILE A 72 -19.25 -3.81 -5.26
N LYS A 73 -18.54 -4.93 -5.11
CA LYS A 73 -17.11 -4.91 -4.77
C LYS A 73 -16.29 -4.07 -5.75
N LYS A 74 -16.54 -4.19 -7.06
CA LYS A 74 -15.81 -3.41 -8.08
C LYS A 74 -16.06 -1.90 -7.91
N MET A 75 -17.33 -1.51 -7.71
CA MET A 75 -17.74 -0.12 -7.51
C MET A 75 -17.25 0.44 -6.16
N GLU A 76 -17.27 -0.36 -5.10
CA GLU A 76 -16.83 0.05 -3.76
C GLU A 76 -15.31 0.19 -3.66
N VAL A 77 -14.55 -0.63 -4.39
CA VAL A 77 -13.10 -0.49 -4.45
C VAL A 77 -12.72 0.78 -5.20
N SER A 78 -13.36 1.05 -6.35
CA SER A 78 -13.06 2.25 -7.13
C SER A 78 -13.48 3.52 -6.41
N GLN A 79 -14.61 3.54 -5.70
CA GLN A 79 -15.03 4.77 -4.99
C GLN A 79 -14.14 5.13 -3.79
N HIS A 80 -13.55 4.13 -3.11
CA HIS A 80 -12.71 4.34 -1.93
C HIS A 80 -11.22 4.46 -2.25
N SER A 81 -10.81 4.18 -3.49
CA SER A 81 -9.43 4.37 -3.90
C SER A 81 -9.07 5.85 -3.96
N LYS A 82 -7.78 6.14 -3.80
CA LYS A 82 -7.24 7.49 -4.03
C LYS A 82 -6.87 7.60 -5.51
N TYR A 83 -7.33 8.68 -6.16
CA TYR A 83 -7.00 8.95 -7.55
C TYR A 83 -5.87 9.96 -7.69
N PHE A 84 -5.20 9.89 -8.85
CA PHE A 84 -4.20 10.84 -9.28
C PHE A 84 -4.82 12.22 -9.54
N CYS A 85 -4.21 13.26 -8.99
CA CYS A 85 -4.60 14.63 -9.27
C CYS A 85 -3.77 15.22 -10.42
N GLU A 86 -4.41 15.59 -11.53
CA GLU A 86 -3.74 16.25 -12.67
C GLU A 86 -3.13 17.63 -12.31
N PHE A 87 -3.46 18.22 -11.15
CA PHE A 87 -2.94 19.54 -10.75
C PHE A 87 -1.72 19.47 -9.84
N CYS A 88 -1.68 18.54 -8.89
CA CYS A 88 -0.59 18.45 -7.90
C CYS A 88 0.30 17.22 -8.08
N GLY A 89 -0.04 16.32 -9.00
CA GLY A 89 0.74 15.11 -9.26
C GLY A 89 0.66 14.03 -8.17
N LYS A 90 -0.10 14.25 -7.09
CA LYS A 90 -0.22 13.32 -5.96
C LYS A 90 -1.51 12.49 -6.02
N TYR A 91 -1.47 11.28 -5.46
CA TYR A 91 -2.64 10.42 -5.26
C TYR A 91 -3.42 10.83 -4.00
N ALA A 92 -4.10 11.96 -4.06
CA ALA A 92 -4.81 12.56 -2.92
C ALA A 92 -6.29 12.85 -3.19
N VAL A 93 -6.79 12.56 -4.39
CA VAL A 93 -8.18 12.81 -4.75
C VAL A 93 -9.08 11.74 -4.13
N LYS A 94 -10.08 12.17 -3.38
CA LYS A 94 -11.11 11.32 -2.78
C LYS A 94 -12.50 11.82 -3.16
N ARG A 95 -13.46 10.91 -3.19
CA ARG A 95 -14.87 11.23 -3.42
C ARG A 95 -15.44 11.99 -2.23
N LYS A 96 -16.18 13.08 -2.51
CA LYS A 96 -16.94 13.84 -1.49
C LYS A 96 -18.43 13.52 -1.59
N ALA A 97 -18.97 13.61 -2.80
CA ALA A 97 -20.35 13.25 -3.12
C ALA A 97 -20.40 12.48 -4.44
N VAL A 98 -21.60 12.08 -4.90
CA VAL A 98 -21.77 11.50 -6.24
C VAL A 98 -21.30 12.52 -7.28
N GLY A 99 -20.35 12.15 -8.13
CA GLY A 99 -19.82 13.01 -9.19
C GLY A 99 -18.90 14.14 -8.74
N ILE A 100 -18.72 14.36 -7.42
CA ILE A 100 -17.86 15.41 -6.88
C ILE A 100 -16.63 14.80 -6.18
N TRP A 101 -15.45 15.17 -6.68
CA TRP A 101 -14.16 14.66 -6.23
C TRP A 101 -13.28 15.79 -5.72
N GLY A 102 -12.77 15.65 -4.50
CA GLY A 102 -11.94 16.66 -3.84
C GLY A 102 -10.52 16.16 -3.58
N CYS A 103 -9.54 16.96 -3.97
CA CYS A 103 -8.13 16.78 -3.64
C CYS A 103 -7.85 17.25 -2.21
N LYS A 104 -7.27 16.41 -1.34
CA LYS A 104 -6.93 16.83 0.03
C LYS A 104 -5.81 17.87 0.05
N ASP A 105 -4.77 17.69 -0.76
CA ASP A 105 -3.56 18.51 -0.70
C ASP A 105 -3.74 19.86 -1.39
N CYS A 106 -4.41 19.87 -2.55
CA CYS A 106 -4.53 21.04 -3.41
C CYS A 106 -5.86 21.78 -3.25
N GLY A 107 -6.81 21.25 -2.48
CA GLY A 107 -8.14 21.84 -2.27
C GLY A 107 -9.05 21.87 -3.51
N LYS A 108 -8.50 21.59 -4.71
CA LYS A 108 -9.26 21.63 -5.96
C LYS A 108 -10.32 20.54 -6.00
N VAL A 109 -11.52 20.95 -6.39
CA VAL A 109 -12.69 20.08 -6.58
C VAL A 109 -12.90 19.87 -8.08
N LYS A 110 -13.10 18.62 -8.49
CA LYS A 110 -13.37 18.21 -9.87
C LYS A 110 -14.71 17.49 -9.95
N ALA A 111 -15.48 17.80 -10.99
CA ALA A 111 -16.62 16.97 -11.40
C ALA A 111 -16.11 15.75 -12.18
N GLY A 112 -16.70 14.59 -11.94
CA GLY A 112 -16.28 13.32 -12.54
C GLY A 112 -17.39 12.28 -12.52
N GLY A 113 -17.01 11.01 -12.71
CA GLY A 113 -17.96 9.89 -12.64
C GLY A 113 -18.50 9.62 -11.23
N ALA A 114 -19.56 8.82 -11.14
CA ALA A 114 -20.18 8.46 -9.86
C ALA A 114 -19.26 7.60 -8.97
N TYR A 115 -18.58 6.61 -9.57
CA TYR A 115 -17.73 5.64 -8.87
C TYR A 115 -16.25 5.69 -9.27
N THR A 116 -15.93 6.41 -10.35
CA THR A 116 -14.56 6.61 -10.85
C THR A 116 -14.35 8.10 -11.17
N LEU A 117 -13.13 8.60 -11.02
CA LEU A 117 -12.83 10.02 -11.31
C LEU A 117 -13.08 10.35 -12.80
N ASN A 118 -12.48 9.56 -13.71
CA ASN A 118 -12.65 9.71 -15.15
C ASN A 118 -13.42 8.51 -15.71
N THR A 119 -14.48 8.77 -16.49
CA THR A 119 -15.20 7.74 -17.25
C THR A 119 -14.60 7.61 -18.65
N ALA A 120 -14.76 6.45 -19.30
CA ALA A 120 -14.24 6.23 -20.65
C ALA A 120 -14.80 7.26 -21.64
N SER A 121 -16.10 7.53 -21.60
CA SER A 121 -16.76 8.53 -22.44
C SER A 121 -16.24 9.95 -22.18
N ALA A 122 -15.95 10.32 -20.93
CA ALA A 122 -15.38 11.64 -20.65
C ALA A 122 -13.95 11.78 -21.20
N VAL A 123 -13.17 10.70 -21.22
CA VAL A 123 -11.82 10.70 -21.80
C VAL A 123 -11.89 10.86 -23.33
N THR A 124 -12.80 10.17 -24.01
CA THR A 124 -12.98 10.29 -25.46
C THR A 124 -13.56 11.64 -25.87
N VAL A 125 -14.46 12.22 -25.08
CA VAL A 125 -14.98 13.57 -25.32
C VAL A 125 -13.88 14.63 -25.19
N ARG A 126 -12.98 14.50 -24.20
CA ARG A 126 -11.84 15.42 -24.06
C ARG A 126 -10.91 15.38 -25.27
N SER A 127 -10.60 14.19 -25.81
CA SER A 127 -9.73 14.06 -26.98
C SER A 127 -10.38 14.54 -28.27
N THR A 128 -11.67 14.27 -28.45
CA THR A 128 -12.43 14.73 -29.64
C THR A 128 -12.59 16.24 -29.67
N ILE A 129 -12.94 16.88 -28.54
CA ILE A 129 -13.02 18.35 -28.45
C ILE A 129 -11.66 18.98 -28.77
N ARG A 130 -10.56 18.44 -28.24
CA ARG A 130 -9.22 18.93 -28.54
C ARG A 130 -8.93 18.91 -30.05
N ARG A 131 -9.18 17.78 -30.71
CA ARG A 131 -8.98 17.62 -32.16
C ARG A 131 -9.83 18.59 -32.98
N LEU A 132 -11.10 18.79 -32.61
CA LEU A 132 -12.01 19.68 -33.34
C LEU A 132 -11.59 21.16 -33.19
N ARG A 133 -11.06 21.56 -32.04
CA ARG A 133 -10.53 22.92 -31.84
C ARG A 133 -9.31 23.18 -32.72
N GLU A 134 -8.36 22.25 -32.75
CA GLU A 134 -7.16 22.34 -33.61
C GLU A 134 -7.52 22.50 -35.09
N GLN A 135 -8.60 21.86 -35.55
CA GLN A 135 -9.09 21.97 -36.94
C GLN A 135 -9.75 23.30 -37.28
N THR A 136 -10.31 24.00 -36.29
CA THR A 136 -11.05 25.26 -36.53
C THR A 136 -10.13 26.48 -36.46
N GLU A 137 -9.04 26.35 -35.70
CA GLU A 137 -8.05 27.42 -35.49
C GLU A 137 -6.91 27.40 -36.54
N SER A 138 -6.89 26.40 -37.42
CA SER A 138 -5.98 26.30 -38.58
C SER A 138 -6.63 26.92 -39.82
#